data_AF-A0A9X1W7T3-F1
#
_entry.id   AF-A0A9X1W7T3-F1
#
_cell.length_a   1.000
_cell.length_b   1.000
_cell.length_c   1.000
_cell.angle_alpha   90.00
_cell.angle_beta   90.00
_cell.angle_gamma   90.00
#
_symmetry.space_group_name_H-M   'P 1'
#
loop_
_entity.id
_entity.type
_entity.pdbx_description
1 polymer ?
#
loop_
_entity_poly.entity_id
_entity_poly.type
_entity_poly.pdbx_seq_one_letter_code
_entity_poly.pdbx_strand_id
1 'polypeptide(L)'
;MNPEQVVVVGKLIGLAAILLQAIALFISSRLDFGDLSIKVAEEKLPETIFLDAYNTAKSGMTRSITTEELNLRILQSSRSAVNNRRLLKLVVVIIGISLVFQILAAVVDIYVT
;
A
#
# COMPACT_ATOMS: atom_id res chain seq x y z
N MET A 1 38.92 18.95 3.77
CA MET A 1 37.56 19.52 3.64
C MET A 1 37.39 20.54 4.74
N ASN A 2 36.92 21.74 4.45
CA ASN A 2 36.67 22.74 5.50
C ASN A 2 35.48 22.31 6.37
N PRO A 3 35.47 22.59 7.67
CA PRO A 3 34.38 22.20 8.58
C PRO A 3 33.00 22.70 8.09
N GLU A 4 32.95 23.90 7.51
CA GLU A 4 31.74 24.44 6.89
C GLU A 4 31.19 23.56 5.75
N GLN A 5 32.06 22.97 4.94
CA GLN A 5 31.66 22.06 3.86
C GLN A 5 31.07 20.76 4.42
N VAL A 6 31.57 20.27 5.54
CA VAL A 6 31.07 19.04 6.18
C VAL A 6 29.67 19.26 6.76
N VAL A 7 29.40 20.41 7.39
CA VAL A 7 28.05 20.79 7.88
C VAL A 7 27.05 20.89 6.72
N VAL A 8 27.44 21.53 5.61
CA VAL A 8 26.55 21.68 4.44
C VAL A 8 26.20 20.31 3.86
N VAL A 9 27.16 19.39 3.78
CA VAL A 9 26.94 18.02 3.31
C VAL A 9 25.98 17.26 4.24
N GLY A 10 26.15 17.35 5.55
CA GLY A 10 25.24 16.72 6.53
C GLY A 10 23.79 17.20 6.38
N LYS A 11 23.59 18.52 6.23
CA LYS A 11 22.26 19.11 6.02
C LYS A 11 21.63 18.66 4.71
N LEU A 12 22.39 18.59 3.62
CA LEU A 12 21.89 18.12 2.32
C LEU A 12 21.46 16.65 2.37
N ILE A 13 22.21 15.80 3.07
CA ILE A 13 21.86 14.39 3.27
C ILE A 13 20.56 14.28 4.08
N GLY A 14 20.42 15.05 5.16
CA GLY A 14 19.20 15.08 5.96
C GLY A 14 17.97 15.53 5.15
N LEU A 15 18.14 16.56 4.31
CA LEU A 15 17.06 17.09 3.46
C LEU A 15 16.65 16.07 2.38
N ALA A 16 17.61 15.36 1.79
CA ALA A 16 17.34 14.26 0.86
C ALA A 16 16.55 13.12 1.54
N ALA A 17 16.86 12.80 2.80
CA ALA A 17 16.13 11.78 3.55
C ALA A 17 14.65 12.15 3.78
N ILE A 18 14.38 13.43 4.10
CA ILE A 18 13.01 13.94 4.27
C ILE A 18 12.23 13.88 2.94
N LEU A 19 12.88 14.25 1.83
CA LEU A 19 12.25 14.15 0.50
C LEU A 19 11.91 12.71 0.13
N LEU A 20 12.79 11.75 0.43
CA LEU A 20 12.53 10.32 0.23
C LEU A 20 11.31 9.86 1.04
N GLN A 21 11.15 10.32 2.28
CA GLN A 21 9.97 10.00 3.11
C GLN A 21 8.69 10.60 2.54
N ALA A 22 8.73 11.85 2.06
CA ALA A 22 7.57 12.48 1.42
C ALA A 22 7.13 11.71 0.16
N ILE A 23 8.10 11.26 -0.66
CA ILE A 23 7.83 10.42 -1.84
C ILE A 23 7.24 9.07 -1.41
N ALA A 24 7.79 8.42 -0.39
CA ALA A 24 7.25 7.17 0.14
C ALA A 24 5.80 7.34 0.61
N LEU A 25 5.49 8.44 1.29
CA LEU A 25 4.14 8.75 1.77
C LEU A 25 3.16 8.99 0.62
N PHE A 26 3.60 9.71 -0.42
CA PHE A 26 2.81 9.94 -1.64
C PHE A 26 2.53 8.65 -2.40
N ILE A 27 3.50 7.74 -2.50
CA ILE A 27 3.30 6.44 -3.13
C ILE A 27 2.37 5.58 -2.25
N SER A 28 2.52 5.66 -0.92
CA SER A 28 1.68 4.92 0.02
C SER A 28 0.22 5.37 -0.01
N SER A 29 -0.07 6.65 -0.25
CA SER A 29 -1.46 7.13 -0.38
C SER A 29 -2.15 6.65 -1.66
N ARG A 30 -1.37 6.19 -2.64
CA ARG A 30 -1.84 5.59 -3.89
C ARG A 30 -1.97 4.07 -3.81
N LEU A 31 -1.54 3.45 -2.70
CA LEU A 31 -1.75 2.01 -2.49
C LEU A 31 -3.23 1.75 -2.30
N ASP A 32 -3.81 1.03 -3.25
CA ASP A 32 -5.20 0.60 -3.17
C ASP A 32 -5.29 -0.60 -2.21
N PHE A 33 -5.97 -0.45 -1.09
CA PHE A 33 -6.23 -1.51 -0.13
C PHE A 33 -7.36 -2.44 -0.61
N GLY A 34 -7.37 -2.78 -1.90
CA GLY A 34 -8.39 -3.62 -2.53
C GLY A 34 -8.62 -4.94 -1.79
N ASP A 35 -7.59 -5.53 -1.16
CA ASP A 35 -7.77 -6.73 -0.33
C ASP A 35 -8.61 -6.47 0.94
N LEU A 36 -8.53 -5.28 1.56
CA LEU A 36 -9.40 -4.89 2.66
C LEU A 36 -10.83 -4.65 2.16
N SER A 37 -10.97 -3.99 1.01
CA SER A 37 -12.27 -3.74 0.36
C SER A 37 -12.96 -5.04 -0.07
N ILE A 38 -12.19 -6.03 -0.55
CA ILE A 38 -12.68 -7.37 -0.87
C ILE A 38 -13.11 -8.09 0.40
N LYS A 39 -12.32 -8.09 1.49
CA LYS A 39 -12.73 -8.70 2.76
C LYS A 39 -14.02 -8.11 3.31
N VAL A 40 -14.16 -6.78 3.29
CA VAL A 40 -15.39 -6.10 3.72
C VAL A 40 -16.56 -6.43 2.80
N ALA A 41 -16.33 -6.60 1.50
CA ALA A 41 -17.37 -7.05 0.57
C ALA A 41 -17.75 -8.53 0.79
N GLU A 42 -16.80 -9.41 1.12
CA GLU A 42 -17.03 -10.80 1.49
C GLU A 42 -17.86 -10.93 2.77
N GLU A 43 -17.60 -10.09 3.78
CA GLU A 43 -18.41 -10.04 5.02
C GLU A 43 -19.84 -9.54 4.81
N LYS A 44 -20.08 -8.76 3.75
CA LYS A 44 -21.41 -8.25 3.38
C LYS A 44 -22.22 -9.22 2.53
N LEU A 45 -21.63 -10.36 2.12
CA LEU A 45 -22.35 -11.37 1.36
C LEU A 45 -23.45 -11.99 2.24
N PRO A 46 -24.69 -12.08 1.76
CA PRO A 46 -25.77 -12.70 2.52
C PRO A 46 -25.43 -14.17 2.84
N GLU A 47 -25.55 -14.59 4.11
CA GLU A 47 -25.29 -15.98 4.54
C GLU A 47 -26.15 -17.02 3.80
N THR A 48 -27.28 -16.58 3.23
CA THR A 48 -28.24 -17.40 2.51
C THR A 48 -27.87 -17.70 1.06
N ILE A 49 -26.75 -17.20 0.52
CA ILE A 49 -26.34 -17.41 -0.88
C ILE A 49 -26.33 -18.90 -1.25
N PHE A 50 -25.79 -19.75 -0.38
CA PHE A 50 -25.72 -21.19 -0.64
C PHE A 50 -27.10 -21.85 -0.66
N LEU A 51 -27.99 -21.43 0.25
CA LEU A 51 -29.35 -21.95 0.34
C LEU A 51 -30.19 -21.52 -0.86
N ASP A 52 -30.02 -20.27 -1.28
CA ASP A 52 -30.71 -19.67 -2.41
C ASP A 52 -30.21 -20.25 -3.74
N ALA A 53 -28.89 -20.45 -3.89
CA ALA A 53 -28.31 -21.17 -5.02
C ALA A 53 -28.80 -22.62 -5.10
N TYR A 54 -28.91 -23.32 -3.97
CA TYR A 54 -29.43 -24.68 -3.90
C TYR A 54 -30.91 -24.76 -4.31
N ASN A 55 -31.75 -23.87 -3.78
CA ASN A 55 -33.18 -23.81 -4.10
C ASN A 55 -33.43 -23.44 -5.56
N THR A 56 -32.61 -22.54 -6.11
CA THR A 56 -32.71 -22.13 -7.52
C THR A 56 -32.22 -23.23 -8.47
N ALA A 57 -31.13 -23.92 -8.12
CA ALA A 57 -30.65 -25.07 -8.89
C ALA A 57 -31.65 -26.24 -8.88
N LYS A 58 -32.30 -26.50 -7.73
CA LYS A 58 -33.35 -27.52 -7.58
C LYS A 58 -34.58 -27.22 -8.45
N SER A 59 -34.89 -25.95 -8.67
CA SER A 59 -36.01 -25.52 -9.52
C SER A 59 -35.64 -25.40 -11.01
N GLY A 60 -34.41 -25.75 -11.40
CA GLY A 60 -33.96 -25.71 -12.79
C GLY A 60 -33.81 -24.29 -13.37
N MET A 61 -33.82 -23.27 -12.50
CA MET A 61 -33.69 -21.87 -12.89
C MET A 61 -32.26 -21.37 -12.72
N THR A 62 -31.93 -20.28 -13.40
CA THR A 62 -30.66 -19.56 -13.22
C THR A 62 -30.82 -18.53 -12.11
N ARG A 63 -29.94 -18.56 -11.10
CA ARG A 63 -29.92 -17.58 -10.01
C ARG A 63 -29.51 -16.20 -10.53
N SER A 64 -30.24 -15.15 -10.13
CA SER A 64 -29.80 -13.78 -10.39
C SER A 64 -28.65 -13.41 -9.45
N ILE A 65 -27.61 -12.81 -10.00
CA ILE A 65 -26.47 -12.32 -9.22
C ILE A 65 -26.97 -11.12 -8.39
N THR A 66 -26.73 -11.18 -7.09
CA THR A 66 -27.06 -10.06 -6.18
C THR A 66 -26.11 -8.88 -6.41
N THR A 67 -26.54 -7.66 -6.10
CA THR A 67 -25.70 -6.45 -6.24
C THR A 67 -24.37 -6.60 -5.52
N GLU A 68 -24.34 -7.29 -4.38
CA GLU A 68 -23.12 -7.43 -3.57
C GLU A 68 -22.14 -8.47 -4.14
N GLU A 69 -22.64 -9.52 -4.78
CA GLU A 69 -21.79 -10.43 -5.56
C GLU A 69 -21.23 -9.77 -6.81
N LEU A 70 -22.00 -8.88 -7.45
CA LEU A 70 -21.52 -8.11 -8.60
C LEU A 70 -20.40 -7.15 -8.18
N ASN A 71 -20.59 -6.43 -7.06
CA ASN A 71 -19.58 -5.56 -6.47
C ASN A 71 -18.31 -6.34 -6.11
N LEU A 72 -18.45 -7.52 -5.50
CA LEU A 72 -17.33 -8.42 -5.18
C LEU A 72 -16.59 -8.84 -6.45
N ARG A 73 -17.30 -9.26 -7.51
CA ARG A 73 -16.67 -9.63 -8.80
C ARG A 73 -15.97 -8.46 -9.47
N ILE A 74 -16.50 -7.25 -9.38
CA ILE A 74 -15.86 -6.05 -9.92
C ILE A 74 -14.56 -5.76 -9.14
N LEU A 75 -14.60 -5.83 -7.80
CA LEU A 75 -13.42 -5.66 -6.94
C LEU A 75 -12.37 -6.77 -7.16
N GLN A 76 -12.79 -8.01 -7.37
CA GLN A 76 -11.90 -9.13 -7.67
C GLN A 76 -11.33 -9.07 -9.10
N SER A 77 -12.07 -8.49 -10.06
CA SER A 77 -11.62 -8.35 -11.45
C SER A 77 -10.77 -7.10 -11.70
N SER A 78 -10.90 -6.04 -10.87
CA SER A 78 -10.01 -4.87 -10.90
C SER A 78 -8.61 -5.13 -10.32
N ARG A 79 -8.35 -6.37 -9.92
CA ARG A 79 -7.19 -6.78 -9.10
C ARG A 79 -5.86 -6.48 -9.77
N SER A 80 -5.31 -5.31 -9.42
CA SER A 80 -3.90 -4.94 -9.58
C SER A 80 -3.07 -5.36 -8.34
N ALA A 81 -3.40 -6.48 -7.69
CA ALA A 81 -2.73 -6.92 -6.46
C ALA A 81 -1.20 -7.10 -6.64
N VAL A 82 -0.76 -7.43 -7.86
CA VAL A 82 0.65 -7.49 -8.23
C VAL A 82 1.31 -6.10 -8.19
N ASN A 83 0.62 -5.06 -8.64
CA ASN A 83 1.14 -3.70 -8.63
C ASN A 83 1.16 -3.12 -7.21
N ASN A 84 0.13 -3.33 -6.39
CA ASN A 84 0.12 -2.84 -5.01
C ASN A 84 1.20 -3.50 -4.16
N ARG A 85 1.44 -4.81 -4.33
CA ARG A 85 2.55 -5.49 -3.64
C ARG A 85 3.92 -4.96 -4.07
N ARG A 86 4.09 -4.60 -5.35
CA ARG A 86 5.32 -3.98 -5.86
C ARG A 86 5.51 -2.56 -5.31
N LEU A 87 4.45 -1.75 -5.31
CA LEU A 87 4.47 -0.40 -4.76
C LEU A 87 4.76 -0.41 -3.25
N LEU A 88 4.16 -1.33 -2.49
CA LEU A 88 4.43 -1.49 -1.05
C LEU A 88 5.89 -1.85 -0.80
N LYS A 89 6.44 -2.82 -1.54
CA LYS A 89 7.87 -3.17 -1.44
C LYS A 89 8.75 -1.96 -1.76
N LEU A 90 8.39 -1.18 -2.77
CA LEU A 90 9.12 0.02 -3.16
C LEU A 90 9.05 1.11 -2.08
N VAL A 91 7.90 1.33 -1.45
CA VAL A 91 7.75 2.24 -0.29
C VAL A 91 8.65 1.80 0.87
N VAL A 92 8.64 0.51 1.22
CA VAL A 92 9.48 -0.03 2.30
C VAL A 92 10.96 0.17 2.00
N VAL A 93 11.40 -0.08 0.76
CA VAL A 93 12.79 0.15 0.34
C VAL A 93 13.16 1.63 0.43
N ILE A 94 12.31 2.54 -0.03
CA ILE A 94 12.57 4.00 0.04
C ILE A 94 12.69 4.48 1.49
N ILE A 95 11.81 4.02 2.38
CA ILE A 95 11.89 4.34 3.82
C ILE A 95 13.19 3.80 4.42
N GLY A 96 13.57 2.56 4.07
CA GLY A 96 14.84 1.98 4.52
C GLY A 96 16.06 2.79 4.10
N ILE A 97 16.11 3.23 2.84
CA ILE A 97 17.20 4.09 2.32
C ILE A 97 17.21 5.45 3.05
N SER A 98 16.03 6.03 3.28
CA SER A 98 15.91 7.30 4.00
C SER A 98 16.47 7.20 5.43
N LEU A 99 16.18 6.12 6.16
CA LEU A 99 16.72 5.91 7.51
C LEU A 99 18.26 5.84 7.50
N VAL A 100 18.86 5.18 6.51
CA VAL A 100 20.32 5.15 6.36
C VAL A 100 20.88 6.56 6.16
N PHE A 101 20.22 7.39 5.34
CA PHE A 101 20.64 8.77 5.15
C PHE A 101 20.49 9.62 6.42
N GLN A 102 19.43 9.41 7.21
CA GLN A 102 19.29 10.10 8.50
C GLN A 102 20.41 9.72 9.48
N ILE A 103 20.78 8.43 9.53
CA ILE A 103 21.89 7.96 10.37
C ILE A 103 23.21 8.59 9.90
N LEU A 104 23.47 8.61 8.59
CA LEU A 104 24.68 9.25 8.04
C LEU A 104 24.71 10.76 8.36
N ALA A 105 23.60 11.46 8.20
CA ALA A 105 23.51 12.87 8.57
C ALA A 105 23.78 13.10 10.07
N ALA A 106 23.21 12.26 10.93
CA ALA A 106 23.44 12.35 12.38
C ALA A 106 24.90 12.07 12.77
N VAL A 107 25.54 11.08 12.14
CA VAL A 107 26.97 10.81 12.35
C VAL A 107 27.82 11.99 11.90
N VAL A 108 27.52 12.58 10.74
CA VAL A 108 28.23 13.76 10.24
C VAL A 108 28.07 14.94 11.20
N ASP A 109 26.88 15.19 11.74
CA ASP A 109 26.66 16.25 12.73
C ASP A 109 27.52 16.03 13.98
N ILE A 110 27.51 14.81 14.55
CA ILE A 110 28.31 14.46 15.74
C ILE A 110 29.82 14.66 15.51
N TYR A 111 30.33 14.31 14.32
CA TYR A 111 31.76 14.42 14.02
C TYR A 111 32.23 15.86 13.74
N VAL A 112 31.31 16.78 13.43
CA VAL A 112 31.63 18.18 13.13
C VAL A 112 31.41 19.09 14.35
N THR A 113 30.72 18.59 15.37
CA THR A 113 30.58 19.27 16.67
C THR A 113 31.86 19.16 17.49
#